data_AF-A0A0A2BJJ1-F1
#
_entry.id   AF-A0A0A2BJJ1-F1
#
_cell.length_a   1.000
_cell.length_b   1.000
_cell.length_c   1.000
_cell.angle_alpha   90.00
_cell.angle_beta   90.00
_cell.angle_gamma   90.00
#
_symmetry.space_group_name_H-M   'P 1'
#
loop_
_entity.id
_entity.type
_entity.pdbx_description
1 polymer ?
#
loop_
_entity_poly.entity_id
_entity_poly.type
_entity_poly.pdbx_seq_one_letter_code
_entity_poly.pdbx_strand_id
1 'polypeptide(L)' 'MIDYVESGKSEDFPEGYERLAWIHTPQDGTGTVICRAASASVLYEVFGPWREKFGMVWEFKPGISTEDLLPLLKKST' A
#
# COMPACT_ATOMS: atom_id res chain seq x y z
N MET A 1 0.81 13.86 -14.65
CA MET A 1 1.85 13.30 -13.77
C MET A 1 2.43 14.39 -12.89
N ILE A 2 2.93 15.49 -13.47
CA ILE A 2 3.35 16.69 -12.72
C ILE A 2 2.19 17.22 -11.86
N ASP A 3 1.02 17.45 -12.46
CA ASP A 3 -0.18 17.89 -11.70
C ASP A 3 -0.62 16.93 -10.59
N TYR A 4 -0.34 15.63 -10.72
CA TYR A 4 -0.66 14.62 -9.71
C TYR A 4 0.31 14.69 -8.51
N VAL A 5 1.60 14.90 -8.79
CA VAL A 5 2.64 15.09 -7.77
C VAL A 5 2.50 16.47 -7.10
N GLU A 6 2.15 17.50 -7.86
CA GLU A 6 2.01 18.88 -7.37
C GLU A 6 0.70 19.14 -6.62
N SER A 7 -0.42 18.53 -7.04
CA SER A 7 -1.72 18.78 -6.40
C SER A 7 -1.87 18.11 -5.04
N GLY A 8 -1.08 17.07 -4.75
CA GLY A 8 -1.22 16.25 -3.54
C GLY A 8 -2.58 15.56 -3.38
N LYS A 9 -3.48 15.68 -4.36
CA LYS A 9 -4.85 15.19 -4.28
C LYS A 9 -4.88 13.66 -4.40
N SER A 10 -5.52 13.03 -3.43
CA SER A 10 -5.77 11.58 -3.34
C SER A 10 -6.96 11.10 -4.18
N GLU A 11 -7.61 11.97 -4.92
CA GLU A 11 -8.99 11.73 -5.34
C GLU A 11 -9.04 11.18 -6.76
N ASP A 12 -8.79 9.89 -6.85
CA ASP A 12 -9.63 8.89 -7.54
C ASP A 12 -9.01 7.51 -7.27
N PHE A 13 -8.84 7.18 -5.99
CA PHE A 13 -8.52 5.80 -5.64
C PHE A 13 -9.75 4.93 -5.92
N PRO A 14 -9.55 3.69 -6.40
CA PRO A 14 -10.64 2.76 -6.64
C PRO A 14 -11.42 2.50 -5.35
N GLU A 15 -12.70 2.16 -5.50
CA GLU A 15 -13.56 1.82 -4.37
C GLU A 15 -12.91 0.71 -3.51
N GLY A 16 -12.96 0.89 -2.19
CA GLY A 16 -12.37 -0.05 -1.24
C GLY A 16 -10.88 0.13 -1.01
N TYR A 17 -10.26 1.22 -1.49
CA TYR A 17 -8.90 1.62 -1.12
C TYR A 17 -8.88 2.88 -0.26
N GLU A 18 -8.11 2.86 0.83
CA GLU A 18 -7.82 4.02 1.65
C GLU A 18 -6.31 4.09 1.91
N ARG A 19 -5.66 5.17 1.49
CA ARG A 19 -4.25 5.42 1.79
C ARG A 19 -4.11 6.07 3.17
N LEU A 20 -3.46 5.38 4.10
CA LEU A 20 -3.17 5.90 5.45
C LEU A 20 -1.85 6.67 5.48
N ALA A 21 -0.83 6.16 4.79
CA ALA A 21 0.46 6.82 4.69
C ALA A 21 1.18 6.44 3.39
N TRP A 22 1.98 7.38 2.88
CA TRP A 22 2.97 7.14 1.84
C TRP A 22 4.29 7.73 2.30
N ILE A 23 5.27 6.88 2.48
CA ILE A 23 6.59 7.22 3.01
C ILE A 23 7.60 6.92 1.91
N HIS A 24 8.45 7.90 1.62
CA HIS A 24 9.56 7.74 0.68
C HIS A 24 10.87 7.61 1.47
N THR A 25 11.71 6.67 1.06
CA THR A 25 13.05 6.45 1.59
C THR A 25 14.07 6.62 0.45
N PRO A 26 14.41 7.86 0.05
CA PRO A 26 15.30 8.08 -1.08
C PRO A 26 16.70 7.47 -0.92
N GLN A 27 17.14 7.26 0.32
CA GLN A 27 18.48 6.79 0.67
C GLN A 27 18.77 5.38 0.12
N ASP A 28 17.75 4.52 0.02
CA ASP A 28 17.86 3.17 -0.52
C ASP A 28 16.96 2.94 -1.74
N GLY A 29 16.33 4.01 -2.25
CA GLY A 29 15.44 3.95 -3.39
C GLY A 29 14.11 3.24 -3.10
N THR A 30 13.72 3.09 -1.84
CA THR A 30 12.48 2.41 -1.45
C THR A 30 11.40 3.37 -0.96
N GLY A 31 10.24 2.81 -0.65
CA GLY A 31 9.15 3.52 0.02
C GLY A 31 8.20 2.52 0.66
N THR A 32 7.37 3.00 1.58
CA THR A 32 6.33 2.20 2.24
C THR A 32 4.98 2.88 2.08
N VAL A 33 3.98 2.11 1.67
CA VAL A 33 2.58 2.56 1.66
C VAL A 33 1.83 1.77 2.71
N ILE A 34 1.17 2.49 3.62
CA ILE A 34 0.24 1.91 4.58
C ILE A 34 -1.16 2.24 4.06
N CYS A 35 -1.98 1.22 3.85
CA CYS A 35 -3.32 1.38 3.28
C CYS A 35 -4.30 0.35 3.85
N ARG A 36 -5.59 0.66 3.75
CA ARG A 36 -6.65 -0.34 3.79
C ARG A 36 -7.04 -0.67 2.36
N ALA A 37 -7.27 -1.95 2.11
CA ALA A 37 -7.79 -2.43 0.84
C ALA A 37 -8.84 -3.51 1.10
N ALA A 38 -9.97 -3.45 0.40
CA ALA A 38 -11.03 -4.45 0.50
C ALA A 38 -10.58 -5.83 0.00
N SER A 39 -9.58 -5.88 -0.89
CA SER A 39 -9.02 -7.11 -1.44
C SER A 39 -7.67 -6.89 -2.12
N ALA A 40 -6.98 -7.98 -2.48
CA ALA A 40 -5.74 -7.90 -3.23
C ALA A 40 -5.91 -7.32 -4.65
N SER A 41 -7.07 -7.51 -5.30
CA SER A 41 -7.32 -6.95 -6.63
C SER A 41 -7.30 -5.42 -6.63
N VAL A 42 -7.84 -4.82 -5.56
CA VAL A 42 -7.77 -3.35 -5.35
C VAL A 42 -6.33 -2.87 -5.28
N LEU A 43 -5.43 -3.63 -4.62
CA LEU A 43 -4.00 -3.28 -4.57
C LEU A 43 -3.36 -3.35 -5.97
N TYR A 44 -3.71 -4.35 -6.79
CA TYR A 44 -3.20 -4.45 -8.15
C TYR A 44 -3.68 -3.31 -9.05
N GLU A 45 -4.92 -2.83 -8.86
CA GLU A 45 -5.44 -1.68 -9.60
C GLU A 45 -4.70 -0.38 -9.24
N VAL A 46 -4.45 -0.16 -7.95
CA VAL A 46 -3.72 1.04 -7.47
C VAL A 46 -2.24 1.01 -7.89
N PHE A 47 -1.57 -0.13 -7.72
CA PHE A 47 -0.11 -0.22 -7.84
C PHE A 47 0.37 -0.76 -9.20
N GLY A 48 -0.51 -1.36 -10.00
CA GLY A 48 -0.22 -1.85 -11.34
C GLY A 48 0.39 -0.79 -12.26
N PRO A 49 -0.22 0.42 -12.39
CA PRO A 49 0.34 1.48 -13.22
C PRO A 49 1.77 1.88 -12.84
N TRP A 50 2.12 1.80 -11.55
CA TRP A 50 3.46 2.13 -11.07
C TRP A 50 4.49 1.08 -11.47
N ARG A 51 4.09 -0.20 -11.40
CA ARG A 51 4.90 -1.31 -11.91
C ARG A 51 5.13 -1.18 -13.41
N GLU A 52 4.07 -0.91 -14.18
CA GLU A 52 4.14 -0.85 -15.64
C GLU A 52 4.91 0.36 -16.16
N LYS A 53 4.68 1.55 -15.57
CA LYS A 53 5.27 2.81 -16.07
C LYS A 53 6.67 3.08 -15.54
N PHE A 54 6.97 2.62 -14.33
CA PHE A 54 8.22 2.97 -13.63
C PHE A 54 9.05 1.77 -13.20
N GLY A 55 8.60 0.54 -13.48
CA GLY A 55 9.33 -0.67 -13.10
C GLY A 55 9.38 -0.92 -11.59
N MET A 56 8.48 -0.31 -10.81
CA MET A 56 8.46 -0.49 -9.35
C MET A 56 8.08 -1.92 -8.97
N VAL A 57 8.74 -2.44 -7.93
CA VAL A 57 8.43 -3.73 -7.31
C VAL A 57 7.70 -3.49 -5.99
N TRP A 58 6.58 -4.19 -5.80
CA TRP A 58 5.73 -4.07 -4.62
C TRP A 58 5.77 -5.36 -3.80
N GLU A 59 6.09 -5.25 -2.51
CA GLU A 59 6.00 -6.35 -1.54
C GLU A 59 4.78 -6.12 -0.64
N PHE A 60 3.76 -7.00 -0.76
CA PHE A 60 2.54 -6.87 0.03
C PHE A 60 2.65 -7.63 1.34
N LYS A 61 2.59 -6.90 2.46
CA LYS A 61 2.52 -7.48 3.81
C LYS A 61 1.14 -7.19 4.39
N PRO A 62 0.29 -8.21 4.63
CA PRO A 62 -0.99 -7.97 5.28
C PRO A 62 -0.74 -7.45 6.70
N GLY A 63 -1.32 -6.30 7.01
CA GLY A 63 -1.39 -5.82 8.39
C GLY A 63 -2.39 -6.68 9.15
N ILE A 64 -1.96 -7.25 10.27
CA ILE A 64 -2.86 -7.91 11.23
C ILE A 64 -3.01 -7.00 12.44
N SER A 65 -4.21 -6.92 13.00
CA SER A 65 -4.42 -6.21 14.26
C SER A 65 -3.71 -6.95 15.40
N THR A 66 -3.46 -6.25 16.52
CA THR A 66 -2.94 -6.90 17.74
C THR A 66 -3.90 -8.00 18.20
N GLU A 67 -5.20 -7.75 18.08
CA GLU A 67 -6.28 -8.67 18.41
C GLU A 67 -6.24 -9.94 17.54
N ASP A 68 -5.92 -9.84 16.25
CA ASP A 68 -5.76 -10.98 15.33
C ASP A 68 -4.43 -11.71 15.51
N LEU A 69 -3.38 -10.98 15.92
CA LEU A 69 -2.06 -11.55 16.21
C LEU A 69 -2.07 -12.46 17.44
N LEU A 70 -2.79 -12.06 18.50
CA LEU A 70 -2.79 -12.79 19.78
C LEU A 70 -3.25 -14.26 19.65
N PRO A 71 -4.34 -14.61 18.94
CA PRO A 71 -4.72 -15.99 18.68
C PRO A 71 -3.67 -16.80 17.90
N LEU A 72 -2.95 -16.17 16.96
CA LEU A 72 -1.93 -16.86 16.16
C LEU A 72 -0.72 -17.22 17.03
N LEU A 73 -0.27 -16.30 17.88
CA LEU A 73 0.85 -16.54 18.82
C LEU A 73 0.53 -17.63 19.84
N LYS A 74 -0.72 -17.68 20.32
CA LYS A 74 -1.19 -18.73 21.25
C LYS A 74 -1.24 -20.12 20.62
N LYS A 75 -1.36 -20.22 19.30
CA LYS A 75 -1.35 -21.52 18.57
C LYS A 75 0.07 -22.01 18.27
N SER A 76 1.07 -21.14 18.31
CA SER A 76 2.48 -21.48 18.04
C SER A 76 3.29 -21.83 19.29
N THR A 77 2.67 -21.81 20.48
CA THR A 77 3.26 -22.19 21.77
C THR A 77 2.63 -23.50 22.24
#